data_AF-A0A414RBE3-F1
#
_entry.id   AF-A0A414RBE3-F1
#
_cell.length_a   1.000
_cell.length_b   1.000
_cell.length_c   1.000
_cell.angle_alpha   90.00
_cell.angle_beta   90.00
_cell.angle_gamma   90.00
#
_symmetry.space_group_name_H-M   'P 1'
#
loop_
_entity.id
_entity.type
_entity.pdbx_description
1 polymer ?
#
loop_
_entity_poly.entity_id
_entity_poly.type
_entity_poly.pdbx_seq_one_letter_code
_entity_poly.pdbx_strand_id
1 'polypeptide(L)' 'MQELSSDARCNGIMGVPITFLDKYNPDQFIIVGLDRYVPDNPKYGHRFTVNGRETYARILIKRKL' A
#
# COMPACT_ATOMS: atom_id res chain seq x y z
N MET A 1 -16.60 24.13 4.11
CA MET A 1 -15.76 22.99 3.73
C MET A 1 -16.34 21.77 4.43
N GLN A 2 -16.86 20.79 3.69
CA GLN A 2 -17.30 19.53 4.31
C GLN A 2 -16.06 18.79 4.78
N GLU A 3 -15.93 18.65 6.11
CA GLU A 3 -14.96 17.72 6.68
C GLU A 3 -15.37 16.31 6.26
N LEU A 4 -14.66 15.75 5.29
CA LEU A 4 -14.72 14.33 4.99
C LEU A 4 -14.25 13.59 6.25
N SER A 5 -15.15 12.86 6.91
CA SER A 5 -14.78 12.05 8.08
C SER A 5 -13.57 11.18 7.73
N SER A 6 -12.65 11.03 8.70
CA SER A 6 -11.43 10.22 8.57
C SER A 6 -11.70 8.79 8.11
N ASP A 7 -12.91 8.28 8.30
CA ASP A 7 -13.36 6.95 7.89
C ASP A 7 -13.44 6.78 6.37
N ALA A 8 -13.54 7.87 5.60
CA ALA A 8 -13.55 7.81 4.14
C ALA A 8 -12.13 7.89 3.52
N ARG A 9 -11.12 8.39 4.25
CA ARG A 9 -9.85 8.82 3.63
C ARG A 9 -8.68 7.84 3.70
N CYS A 10 -8.76 6.73 4.44
CA CYS A 10 -7.62 5.83 4.62
C CYS A 10 -7.95 4.32 4.67
N ASN A 11 -9.12 3.91 4.21
CA ASN A 11 -9.55 2.49 4.28
C ASN A 11 -9.20 1.65 3.03
N GLY A 12 -8.50 2.24 2.06
CA GLY A 12 -8.02 1.54 0.86
C GLY A 12 -6.78 0.69 1.10
N ILE A 13 -6.35 -0.03 0.05
CA ILE A 13 -5.07 -0.74 0.02
C ILE A 13 -3.96 0.29 -0.26
N MET A 14 -2.86 0.22 0.50
CA MET A 14 -1.72 1.12 0.35
C MET A 14 -0.43 0.33 0.10
N GLY A 15 0.38 0.78 -0.86
CA GLY A 15 1.71 0.23 -1.09
C GLY A 15 2.77 0.94 -0.25
N VAL A 16 3.41 0.24 0.67
CA VAL A 16 4.43 0.79 1.60
C VAL A 16 5.76 0.04 1.50
N PRO A 17 6.89 0.66 1.86
CA PRO A 17 8.14 -0.07 2.09
C PRO A 17 7.96 -1.09 3.23
N ILE A 18 8.68 -2.22 3.20
CA ILE A 18 8.60 -3.23 4.27
C ILE A 18 8.93 -2.66 5.66
N THR A 19 9.83 -1.68 5.73
CA THR A 19 10.21 -0.96 6.96
C THR A 19 9.04 -0.21 7.61
N PHE A 20 7.91 -0.06 6.92
CA PHE A 20 6.69 0.49 7.52
C PHE A 20 6.18 -0.43 8.65
N LEU A 21 6.24 -1.76 8.47
CA LEU A 21 5.80 -2.72 9.50
C LEU A 21 6.73 -2.77 10.72
N ASP A 22 7.96 -2.26 10.59
CA ASP A 22 8.88 -2.12 11.72
C ASP A 22 8.55 -0.88 12.59
N LYS A 23 7.95 0.14 11.98
CA LYS A 23 7.60 1.41 12.65
C LYS A 23 6.20 1.42 13.28
N TYR A 24 5.32 0.52 12.85
CA TYR A 24 3.93 0.44 13.29
C TYR A 24 3.60 -0.98 13.73
N ASN A 25 2.57 -1.15 14.56
CA ASN A 25 2.18 -2.50 14.96
C ASN A 25 1.68 -3.29 13.73
N PRO A 26 2.38 -4.36 13.29
CA PRO A 26 1.99 -5.13 12.11
C PRO A 26 0.63 -5.79 12.27
N ASP A 27 0.20 -6.06 13.50
CA ASP A 27 -1.11 -6.68 13.76
C ASP A 27 -2.28 -5.78 13.39
N GLN A 28 -2.07 -4.47 13.21
CA GLN A 28 -3.08 -3.52 12.74
C GLN A 28 -3.36 -3.63 11.24
N PHE A 29 -2.59 -4.44 10.50
CA PHE A 29 -2.65 -4.50 9.04
C PHE A 29 -2.82 -5.94 8.53
N ILE A 30 -3.48 -6.05 7.38
CA ILE A 30 -3.52 -7.24 6.54
C ILE A 30 -2.50 -7.02 5.42
N ILE A 31 -1.57 -7.97 5.25
CA ILE A 31 -0.66 -7.98 4.10
C ILE A 31 -1.41 -8.59 2.92
N VAL A 32 -1.70 -7.76 1.92
CA VAL A 32 -2.48 -8.14 0.73
C VAL A 32 -1.58 -8.79 -0.32
N GLY A 33 -0.32 -8.37 -0.43
CA GLY A 33 0.62 -8.90 -1.40
C GLY A 33 1.78 -7.96 -1.69
N LEU A 34 2.38 -8.13 -2.87
CA LEU A 34 3.53 -7.36 -3.35
C LEU A 34 3.17 -6.65 -4.67
N ASP A 35 3.63 -5.41 -4.82
CA ASP A 35 3.27 -4.50 -5.91
C ASP A 35 3.39 -5.07 -7.33
N ARG A 36 4.36 -5.96 -7.55
CA ARG A 36 4.64 -6.58 -8.85
C ARG A 36 3.53 -7.51 -9.37
N TYR A 37 2.92 -8.31 -8.50
CA TYR A 37 2.10 -9.46 -8.90
C TYR A 37 0.61 -9.28 -8.61
N VAL A 38 0.16 -8.05 -8.38
CA VAL A 38 -1.26 -7.80 -8.18
C VAL A 38 -2.00 -7.67 -9.52
N PRO A 39 -3.22 -8.25 -9.63
CA PRO A 39 -4.02 -8.17 -10.86
C PRO A 39 -4.28 -6.73 -11.32
N ASP A 40 -4.45 -5.81 -10.36
CA ASP A 40 -4.74 -4.41 -10.62
C ASP A 40 -3.50 -3.58 -10.99
N ASN A 41 -2.33 -4.20 -11.13
CA ASN A 41 -1.13 -3.52 -11.60
C ASN A 41 -1.26 -3.31 -13.13
N PRO A 42 -1.37 -2.06 -13.62
CA PRO A 42 -1.49 -1.80 -15.07
C PRO A 42 -0.24 -2.22 -15.85
N LYS A 43 0.88 -2.47 -15.15
CA LYS A 43 2.12 -3.01 -15.70
C LYS A 43 2.47 -4.31 -14.99
N TYR A 44 1.65 -5.34 -15.17
CA TYR A 44 1.87 -6.64 -14.54
C TYR A 44 3.33 -7.13 -14.70
N GLY A 45 3.95 -7.60 -13.62
CA GLY A 45 5.36 -8.00 -13.62
C GLY A 45 6.36 -6.87 -13.35
N HIS A 46 5.91 -5.61 -13.35
CA HIS A 46 6.73 -4.43 -13.04
C HIS A 46 6.40 -3.85 -11.66
N ARG A 47 7.38 -3.18 -11.03
CA ARG A 47 7.16 -2.50 -9.74
C ARG A 47 6.44 -1.16 -9.89
N PHE A 48 5.93 -0.64 -8.78
CA PHE A 48 5.41 0.72 -8.75
C PHE A 48 6.53 1.74 -8.95
N THR A 49 6.27 2.73 -9.80
CA THR A 49 7.22 3.79 -10.10
C THR A 49 7.13 4.93 -9.10
N VAL A 50 8.27 5.39 -8.60
CA VAL A 50 8.40 6.68 -7.91
C VAL A 50 9.24 7.58 -8.78
N ASN A 51 8.74 8.78 -9.06
CA ASN A 51 9.38 9.73 -9.98
C ASN A 51 9.74 9.09 -11.34
N GLY A 52 8.83 8.26 -11.87
CA GLY A 52 9.00 7.57 -13.15
C GLY A 52 9.96 6.38 -13.15
N ARG A 53 10.54 5.99 -12.01
CA ARG A 53 11.50 4.88 -11.90
C ARG A 53 10.99 3.76 -11.01
N GLU A 54 11.16 2.51 -11.45
CA GLU A 54 11.03 1.35 -10.57
C GLU A 54 12.16 1.38 -9.55
N THR A 55 11.83 1.68 -8.29
CA THR A 55 12.86 1.93 -7.27
C THR A 55 13.03 0.72 -6.35
N TYR A 56 12.00 0.39 -5.57
CA TYR A 56 12.02 -0.71 -4.61
C TYR A 56 10.66 -1.40 -4.55
N ALA A 57 10.65 -2.67 -4.13
CA ALA A 57 9.43 -3.43 -3.94
C ALA A 57 8.59 -2.83 -2.80
N ARG A 58 7.28 -2.80 -2.99
CA ARG A 58 6.33 -2.37 -1.95
C ARG A 58 5.44 -3.53 -1.56
N ILE A 59 5.22 -3.65 -0.25
CA ILE A 59 4.16 -4.51 0.26
C ILE A 59 2.85 -3.73 0.22
N LEU A 60 1.78 -4.42 -0.16
CA LEU A 60 0.44 -3.86 -0.12
C LEU A 60 -0.20 -4.20 1.22
N ILE A 61 -0.64 -3.19 1.96
CA ILE A 61 -1.27 -3.33 3.26
C ILE A 61 -2.67 -2.73 3.25
N LYS A 62 -3.56 -3.32 4.05
CA LYS A 62 -4.89 -2.77 4.36
C LYS A 62 -5.06 -2.72 5.87
N ARG A 63 -5.62 -1.64 6.40
CA ARG A 63 -5.92 -1.52 7.84
C ARG A 63 -6.96 -2.57 8.26
N LYS A 64 -6.73 -3.25 9.39
CA LYS A 64 -7.78 -3.99 10.09
C LYS A 64 -8.72 -2.97 10.76
N LEU A 65 -10.01 -3.08 10.48
CA LEU A 65 -11.04 -2.31 11.19
C LEU A 65 -11.22 -2.87 12.59
#